data_AF-A0A511DR83-F1
#
_entry.id   AF-A0A511DR83-F1
#
_cell.length_a   1.000
_cell.length_b   1.000
_cell.length_c   1.000
_cell.angle_alpha   90.00
_cell.angle_beta   90.00
_cell.angle_gamma   90.00
#
_symmetry.space_group_name_H-M   'P 1'
#
loop_
_entity.id
_entity.type
_entity.pdbx_description
1 polymer ?
#
loop_
_entity_poly.entity_id
_entity_poly.type
_entity_poly.pdbx_seq_one_letter_code
_entity_poly.pdbx_strand_id
1 'polypeptide(L)' 'MNDVTVPLRAANPRRNPAFAIAVTWALAALVTLAVAAETRIGPVIVKFTPKHGIHLGDLAVFFGCTAIALVVTAALLSRR' A
#
# COMPACT_ATOMS: atom_id res chain seq x y z
N MET A 1 13.03 -51.52 -19.02
CA MET A 1 11.90 -50.57 -18.88
C MET A 1 12.44 -49.41 -18.05
N ASN A 2 12.74 -48.27 -18.67
CA ASN A 2 13.48 -47.19 -18.01
C ASN A 2 12.56 -46.33 -17.15
N ASP A 3 12.81 -46.32 -15.83
CA ASP A 3 12.24 -45.36 -14.90
C ASP A 3 12.86 -43.97 -15.15
N VAL A 4 12.26 -43.23 -16.07
CA VAL A 4 12.55 -41.80 -16.25
C VAL A 4 11.77 -41.05 -15.18
N THR A 5 12.31 -40.99 -13.98
CA THR A 5 11.85 -40.07 -12.93
C THR A 5 12.22 -38.65 -13.34
N VAL A 6 11.39 -38.04 -14.19
CA VAL A 6 11.46 -36.60 -14.45
C VAL A 6 11.27 -35.90 -13.11
N PRO A 7 12.23 -35.12 -12.60
CA PRO A 7 11.98 -34.33 -11.41
C PRO A 7 10.92 -33.30 -11.79
N LEU A 8 9.70 -33.51 -11.30
CA LEU A 8 8.67 -32.47 -11.28
C LEU A 8 9.27 -31.33 -10.47
N ARG A 9 9.88 -30.37 -11.17
CA ARG A 9 10.36 -29.11 -10.60
C ARG A 9 9.18 -28.56 -9.83
N ALA A 10 9.23 -28.65 -8.50
CA ALA A 10 8.22 -28.11 -7.63
C ALA A 10 7.97 -26.69 -8.11
N ALA A 11 6.78 -26.46 -8.68
CA ALA A 11 6.39 -25.16 -9.19
C ALA A 11 6.29 -24.27 -7.94
N ASN A 12 7.40 -23.65 -7.57
CA ASN A 12 7.43 -22.67 -6.50
C ASN A 12 6.36 -21.65 -6.89
N PRO A 13 5.25 -21.51 -6.15
CA PRO A 13 4.19 -20.61 -6.55
C PRO A 13 4.82 -19.24 -6.66
N ARG A 14 4.99 -18.76 -7.90
CA ARG A 14 5.50 -17.42 -8.18
C ARG A 14 4.48 -16.47 -7.55
N ARG A 15 4.74 -16.05 -6.31
CA ARG A 15 3.90 -15.13 -5.56
C ARG A 15 3.77 -13.88 -6.41
N ASN A 16 2.63 -13.69 -7.06
CA ASN A 16 2.41 -12.60 -8.01
C ASN A 16 2.52 -11.28 -7.24
N PRO A 17 3.57 -10.47 -7.44
CA PRO A 17 3.72 -9.25 -6.65
C PRO A 17 2.70 -8.18 -7.04
N ALA A 18 1.91 -8.36 -8.10
CA ALA A 18 0.74 -7.52 -8.36
C ALA A 18 -0.27 -7.58 -7.20
N PHE A 19 -0.48 -8.76 -6.61
CA PHE A 19 -1.35 -8.91 -5.43
C PHE A 19 -0.77 -8.17 -4.22
N ALA A 20 0.54 -8.32 -3.97
CA ALA A 20 1.21 -7.63 -2.87
C ALA A 20 1.14 -6.11 -3.03
N ILE A 21 1.37 -5.59 -4.24
CA ILE A 21 1.21 -4.17 -4.57
C ILE A 21 -0.23 -3.71 -4.27
N ALA A 22 -1.24 -4.43 -4.78
CA ALA A 22 -2.65 -4.08 -4.55
C ALA A 22 -3.00 -4.03 -3.05
N VAL A 23 -2.55 -5.01 -2.26
CA VAL A 23 -2.75 -5.03 -0.80
C VAL A 23 -2.04 -3.85 -0.12
N THR A 24 -0.81 -3.53 -0.52
CA THR A 24 -0.06 -2.39 0.03
C THR A 24 -0.79 -1.08 -0.21
N TRP A 25 -1.28 -0.85 -1.44
CA TRP A 25 -2.02 0.37 -1.76
C TRP A 25 -3.38 0.44 -1.05
N ALA A 26 -4.08 -0.70 -0.93
CA ALA A 26 -5.33 -0.76 -0.16
C ALA A 26 -5.10 -0.39 1.31
N LEU A 27 -4.05 -0.92 1.95
CA LEU A 27 -3.71 -0.57 3.32
C LEU A 27 -3.30 0.89 3.47
N ALA A 28 -2.51 1.43 2.56
CA ALA A 28 -2.11 2.84 2.57
C ALA A 28 -3.34 3.77 2.47
N ALA A 29 -4.31 3.42 1.61
CA ALA A 29 -5.56 4.17 1.48
C ALA A 29 -6.41 4.09 2.75
N LEU A 30 -6.56 2.91 3.34
CA LEU A 30 -7.33 2.72 4.57
C LEU A 30 -6.72 3.49 5.75
N VAL A 31 -5.40 3.45 5.92
CA VAL A 31 -4.72 4.21 6.99
C VAL A 31 -4.89 5.71 6.77
N THR A 32 -4.73 6.18 5.54
CA THR A 32 -4.94 7.61 5.23
C THR A 32 -6.37 8.04 5.55
N LEU A 33 -7.37 7.25 5.14
CA LEU A 33 -8.79 7.56 5.40
C LEU A 33 -9.13 7.49 6.88
N ALA A 34 -8.64 6.48 7.59
CA ALA A 34 -8.87 6.32 9.03
C ALA A 34 -8.30 7.50 9.81
N VAL A 35 -7.07 7.91 9.47
CA VAL A 35 -6.46 9.09 10.08
C VAL A 35 -7.27 10.32 9.74
N ALA A 36 -7.51 10.61 8.46
CA ALA A 36 -8.28 11.79 8.04
C ALA A 36 -9.70 11.87 8.63
N ALA A 37 -10.31 10.73 8.99
CA ALA A 37 -11.61 10.70 9.67
C ALA A 37 -11.53 11.12 11.16
N GLU A 38 -10.38 10.91 11.80
CA GLU A 38 -10.18 11.16 13.24
C GLU A 38 -9.35 12.41 13.53
N THR A 39 -8.45 12.82 12.64
CA THR A 39 -7.45 13.84 12.94
C THR A 39 -8.01 15.24 12.92
N ARG A 40 -7.81 15.93 14.05
CA ARG A 40 -7.86 17.40 14.16
C ARG A 40 -6.47 18.00 14.33
N ILE A 41 -5.45 17.31 13.81
CA ILE A 41 -4.04 17.63 14.09
C ILE A 41 -3.59 18.76 13.16
N GLY A 42 -3.40 19.95 13.73
CA GLY A 42 -2.92 21.14 13.04
C GLY A 42 -4.01 22.00 12.41
N PRO A 43 -3.64 23.14 11.81
CA PRO A 43 -4.59 24.04 11.18
C PRO A 43 -5.31 23.36 10.02
N VAL A 44 -6.58 23.70 9.85
CA VAL A 44 -7.35 23.29 8.67
C VAL A 44 -6.80 24.05 7.47
N ILE A 45 -6.31 23.32 6.47
CA ILE A 45 -5.74 23.91 5.25
C ILE A 45 -6.83 24.15 4.23
N VAL A 46 -7.80 23.22 4.13
CA VAL A 46 -8.91 23.31 3.18
C VAL A 46 -10.20 22.96 3.89
N LYS A 47 -11.22 23.83 3.80
CA LYS A 47 -12.56 23.56 4.32
C LYS A 47 -13.46 23.11 3.17
N PHE A 48 -14.07 21.93 3.30
CA PHE A 48 -15.05 21.43 2.33
C PHE A 48 -16.48 21.70 2.80
N THR A 49 -16.72 21.64 4.11
CA THR A 49 -18.00 22.03 4.73
C THR A 49 -17.74 22.81 6.03
N PRO A 50 -18.76 23.46 6.65
CA PRO A 50 -18.58 24.17 7.91
C PRO A 50 -18.07 23.27 9.06
N LYS A 51 -18.27 21.95 8.95
CA LYS A 51 -17.91 20.95 9.97
C LYS A 51 -16.81 19.98 9.52
N HIS A 52 -16.33 20.04 8.28
CA HIS A 52 -15.26 19.17 7.76
C HIS A 52 -14.24 19.98 6.96
N GLY A 53 -12.98 19.82 7.35
CA GLY A 53 -11.84 20.35 6.61
C GLY A 53 -10.66 19.40 6.72
N ILE A 54 -9.79 19.45 5.72
CA ILE A 54 -8.53 18.70 5.69
C ILE A 54 -7.55 19.41 6.60
N HIS A 55 -7.04 18.67 7.57
CA HIS A 55 -6.02 19.12 8.50
C HIS A 55 -4.61 18.91 7.91
N LEU A 56 -3.65 19.71 8.37
CA LEU A 56 -2.25 19.56 7.96
C LEU A 56 -1.67 18.18 8.32
N GLY A 57 -2.16 17.58 9.40
CA GLY A 57 -1.86 16.19 9.75
C GLY A 57 -2.32 15.18 8.69
N ASP A 58 -3.45 15.42 8.02
CA ASP A 58 -4.00 14.51 7.01
C ASP A 58 -3.09 14.46 5.77
N LEU A 59 -2.54 15.62 5.38
CA LEU A 59 -1.57 15.69 4.29
C LEU A 59 -0.28 14.95 4.65
N ALA A 60 0.23 15.14 5.87
CA ALA A 60 1.45 14.46 6.32
C ALA A 60 1.28 12.93 6.28
N VAL A 61 0.13 12.42 6.72
CA VAL A 61 -0.17 10.98 6.66
C VAL A 61 -0.37 10.50 5.23
N PHE A 62 -1.10 11.24 4.39
CA PHE A 62 -1.25 10.90 2.98
C PHE A 62 0.10 10.77 2.28
N PHE A 63 0.99 11.75 2.43
CA PHE A 63 2.33 11.71 1.82
C PHE A 63 3.18 10.59 2.42
N GLY A 64 3.13 10.37 3.74
CA GLY A 64 3.86 9.29 4.40
C GLY A 64 3.42 7.91 3.92
N CYS A 65 2.12 7.62 3.93
CA CYS A 65 1.55 6.36 3.44
C CYS A 65 1.84 6.14 1.96
N THR A 66 1.75 7.20 1.14
CA THR A 66 2.06 7.13 -0.29
C THR A 66 3.54 6.84 -0.53
N ALA A 67 4.44 7.51 0.18
CA ALA A 67 5.89 7.27 0.07
C ALA A 67 6.24 5.82 0.44
N ILE A 68 5.68 5.30 1.53
CA ILE A 68 5.87 3.90 1.95
C ILE A 68 5.34 2.94 0.87
N ALA A 69 4.13 3.16 0.36
CA ALA A 69 3.54 2.31 -0.68
C ALA A 69 4.40 2.30 -1.96
N LEU A 70 4.96 3.43 -2.35
CA LEU A 70 5.87 3.55 -3.48
C LEU A 70 7.19 2.80 -3.24
N VAL A 71 7.81 2.94 -2.07
CA VAL A 71 9.04 2.22 -1.72
C VAL A 71 8.82 0.71 -1.73
N VAL A 72 7.72 0.24 -1.15
CA VAL A 72 7.37 -1.19 -1.15
C VAL A 72 7.11 -1.69 -2.57
N THR A 73 6.37 -0.92 -3.37
CA THR A 73 6.11 -1.26 -4.79
C THR A 73 7.42 -1.36 -5.58
N ALA A 74 8.31 -0.37 -5.43
CA ALA A 74 9.61 -0.36 -6.10
C ALA A 74 10.47 -1.56 -5.66
N ALA A 75 10.49 -1.88 -4.36
CA ALA A 75 11.21 -3.04 -3.82
C ALA A 75 10.65 -4.38 -4.32
N LEU A 76 9.33 -4.48 -4.49
CA LEU A 76 8.69 -5.68 -5.04
C LEU A 76 8.95 -5.86 -6.53
N LEU A 77 9.00 -4.76 -7.29
CA LEU A 77 9.28 -4.77 -8.71
C LEU A 77 10.77 -5.05 -9.01
N SER A 78 11.68 -4.51 -8.20
CA SER A 78 13.12 -4.76 -8.35
C SER A 78 13.56 -6.16 -7.91
N ARG A 79 12.69 -6.91 -7.23
CA ARG A 79 12.90 -8.33 -6.88
C ARG A 79 12.35 -9.31 -7.94
N ARG A 80 11.69 -8.83 -9.00
CA ARG A 80 11.25 -9.65 -10.14
C ARG A 80 12.39 -9.86 -11.13
#